data_AF-A0A816VM33-F1
#
_entry.id   AF-A0A816VM33-F1
#
_cell.length_a   1.000
_cell.length_b   1.000
_cell.length_c   1.000
_cell.angle_alpha   90.00
_cell.angle_beta   90.00
_cell.angle_gamma   90.00
#
_symmetry.space_group_name_H-M   'P 1'
#
loop_
_entity.id
_entity.type
_entity.pdbx_description
1 polymer ?
#
loop_
_entity_poly.entity_id
_entity_poly.type
_entity_poly.pdbx_seq_one_letter_code
_entity_poly.pdbx_strand_id
1 'polypeptide(L)'
;MVHCDGLMLCKCADHLRFANLALWNPATRKFRWVDPVDVITSSEYYGIGYSNSKKKARDDGYKIVRFTCGLEGNYEINVVPQVEIYEFKTNSWRTIGVKVDADVKITRKCVAVMGNMYWIAFRDHEEEDEEEEEEDEEEEEEEYEFIRCFDFSDETFKDVCFCPTSYVNSHLSCFNGDSLSLLQQGRSSRNIEVWVSNKLGDGDVSFSKYFSLSGPGLPALRV
;
A
#
# COMPACT_ATOMS: atom_id res chain seq x y z
N MET A 1 3.38 10.02 3.09
CA MET A 1 4.85 9.93 2.85
C MET A 1 5.21 8.47 3.02
N VAL A 2 6.06 7.92 2.15
CA VAL A 2 6.51 6.52 2.23
C VAL A 2 8.03 6.49 2.09
N HIS A 3 8.70 5.48 2.63
CA HIS A 3 10.15 5.33 2.49
C HIS A 3 10.56 3.96 1.99
N CYS A 4 11.68 3.90 1.28
CA CYS A 4 12.37 2.67 0.88
C CYS A 4 13.86 2.85 1.19
N ASP A 5 14.44 1.97 2.01
CA ASP A 5 15.85 2.02 2.46
C ASP A 5 16.30 3.39 3.01
N GLY A 6 15.38 4.13 3.65
CA GLY A 6 15.64 5.45 4.22
C GLY A 6 15.52 6.62 3.23
N LEU A 7 15.25 6.37 1.95
CA LEU A 7 14.83 7.40 1.00
C LEU A 7 13.34 7.67 1.16
N MET A 8 12.97 8.93 1.36
CA MET A 8 11.60 9.39 1.61
C MET A 8 10.98 9.89 0.30
N LEU A 9 9.81 9.37 -0.05
CA LEU A 9 8.94 9.92 -1.08
C LEU A 9 7.85 10.77 -0.42
N CYS A 10 7.92 12.08 -0.67
CA CYS A 10 7.09 13.09 -0.06
C CYS A 10 6.11 13.67 -1.09
N LYS A 11 4.81 13.59 -0.79
CA LYS A 11 3.76 14.35 -1.47
C LYS A 11 3.58 15.67 -0.73
N CYS A 12 3.89 16.78 -1.37
CA CYS A 12 3.85 18.12 -0.81
C CYS A 12 2.68 18.88 -1.44
N ALA A 13 1.59 19.09 -0.70
CA ALA A 13 0.49 19.93 -1.18
C ALA A 13 0.82 21.40 -0.94
N ASP A 14 0.66 22.24 -1.96
CA ASP A 14 0.63 23.68 -1.78
C ASP A 14 -0.79 24.16 -1.43
N HIS A 15 -0.91 25.44 -1.04
CA HIS A 15 -2.21 26.06 -0.74
C HIS A 15 -3.16 26.13 -1.95
N LEU A 16 -2.67 25.85 -3.16
CA LEU A 16 -3.43 25.88 -4.42
C LEU A 16 -3.99 24.50 -4.81
N ARG A 17 -3.85 23.49 -3.94
CA ARG A 17 -4.28 22.09 -4.14
C ARG A 17 -3.50 21.33 -5.21
N PHE A 18 -2.38 21.86 -5.67
CA PHE A 18 -1.45 21.11 -6.51
C PHE A 18 -0.44 20.42 -5.58
N ALA A 19 -0.41 19.10 -5.64
CA ALA A 19 0.64 18.35 -4.98
C ALA A 19 1.89 18.32 -5.86
N ASN A 20 3.05 18.49 -5.24
CA ASN A 20 4.35 18.21 -5.83
C ASN A 20 4.91 16.93 -5.22
N LEU A 21 5.75 16.22 -5.97
CA LEU A 21 6.41 15.02 -5.48
C LEU A 21 7.91 15.30 -5.30
N ALA A 22 8.44 14.95 -4.13
CA ALA A 22 9.85 15.11 -3.82
C ALA A 22 10.43 13.81 -3.28
N LEU A 23 11.63 13.47 -3.74
CA LEU A 23 12.48 12.47 -3.11
C LEU A 23 13.42 13.18 -2.14
N TRP A 24 13.43 12.76 -0.88
CA TRP A 24 14.29 13.33 0.15
C TRP A 24 15.14 12.23 0.80
N ASN A 25 16.44 12.51 0.95
CA ASN A 25 17.35 11.71 1.75
C ASN A 25 17.65 12.47 3.06
N PRO A 26 17.03 12.07 4.20
CA PRO A 26 17.23 12.75 5.47
C PRO A 26 18.69 12.73 5.96
N ALA A 27 19.41 11.63 5.70
CA ALA A 27 20.79 11.45 6.16
C ALA A 27 21.77 12.41 5.46
N THR A 28 21.56 12.67 4.16
CA THR A 28 22.40 13.59 3.39
C THR A 28 21.81 15.00 3.27
N ARG A 29 20.57 15.21 3.76
CA ARG A 29 19.79 16.45 3.63
C ARG A 29 19.59 16.92 2.18
N LYS A 30 19.72 16.00 1.22
CA LYS A 30 19.49 16.28 -0.21
C LYS A 30 18.06 15.92 -0.56
N PHE A 31 17.41 16.77 -1.35
CA PHE A 31 16.13 16.45 -1.96
C PHE A 31 16.17 16.71 -3.47
N ARG A 32 15.29 16.04 -4.20
CA ARG A 32 15.09 16.17 -5.64
C ARG A 32 13.59 16.23 -5.92
N TRP A 33 13.17 17.24 -6.67
CA TRP A 33 11.79 17.29 -7.19
C TRP A 33 11.62 16.26 -8.30
N VAL A 34 10.44 15.66 -8.34
CA VAL A 34 10.00 14.75 -9.39
C VAL A 34 8.98 15.52 -10.21
N ASP A 35 9.33 15.82 -11.45
CA ASP A 35 8.43 16.53 -12.37
C ASP A 35 7.17 15.68 -12.60
N PRO A 36 5.97 16.20 -12.36
CA PRO A 36 4.75 15.44 -12.59
C PRO A 36 4.43 15.37 -14.09
N VAL A 37 3.73 14.30 -14.52
CA VAL A 37 3.23 14.19 -15.91
C VAL A 37 2.13 15.21 -16.16
N ASP A 38 1.28 15.38 -15.17
CA ASP A 38 0.06 16.19 -15.17
C ASP A 38 -0.25 16.69 -13.75
N VAL A 39 -1.46 17.19 -13.51
CA VAL A 39 -1.86 17.68 -12.19
C VAL A 39 -1.93 16.51 -11.21
N ILE A 40 -1.09 16.50 -10.17
CA ILE A 40 -1.18 15.53 -9.08
C ILE A 40 -2.45 15.78 -8.27
N THR A 41 -3.38 14.84 -8.33
CA THR A 41 -4.63 14.87 -7.57
C THR A 41 -4.52 14.14 -6.23
N SER A 42 -5.51 14.29 -5.35
CA SER A 42 -5.58 13.54 -4.08
C SER A 42 -5.80 12.04 -4.28
N SER A 43 -6.37 11.63 -5.42
CA SER A 43 -6.80 10.26 -5.71
C SER A 43 -5.67 9.32 -6.17
N GLU A 44 -4.47 9.85 -6.38
CA GLU A 44 -3.34 9.08 -6.86
C GLU A 44 -2.55 8.41 -5.73
N TYR A 45 -2.17 7.17 -6.02
CA TYR A 45 -1.31 6.34 -5.21
C TYR A 45 0.12 6.43 -5.71
N TYR A 46 1.05 6.38 -4.76
CA TYR A 46 2.48 6.48 -5.02
C TYR A 46 3.23 5.43 -4.23
N GLY A 47 4.24 4.84 -4.85
CA GLY A 47 5.16 3.90 -4.21
C GLY A 47 6.59 4.13 -4.69
N ILE A 48 7.57 3.74 -3.87
CA ILE A 48 8.99 3.82 -4.22
C ILE A 48 9.65 2.47 -3.97
N GLY A 49 10.48 2.06 -4.92
CA GLY A 49 11.16 0.77 -4.86
C GLY A 49 12.26 0.68 -5.90
N TYR A 50 12.80 -0.52 -6.10
CA TYR A 50 13.86 -0.80 -7.07
C TYR A 50 13.75 -2.24 -7.56
N SER A 51 14.18 -2.49 -8.79
CA SER A 51 14.22 -3.85 -9.34
C SER A 51 15.31 -4.67 -8.63
N ASN A 52 14.99 -5.88 -8.16
CA ASN A 52 15.95 -6.79 -7.53
C ASN A 52 16.86 -7.52 -8.55
N SER A 53 16.76 -7.17 -9.84
CA SER A 53 17.61 -7.74 -10.89
C SER A 53 19.06 -7.20 -10.82
N LYS A 54 19.91 -7.90 -10.05
CA LYS A 54 21.39 -7.81 -9.94
C LYS A 54 21.95 -6.92 -8.81
N LYS A 55 23.16 -7.30 -8.37
CA LYS A 55 24.01 -6.75 -7.27
C LYS A 55 24.26 -5.21 -7.26
N LYS A 56 23.76 -4.45 -8.22
CA LYS A 56 23.93 -2.98 -8.35
C LYS A 56 22.60 -2.20 -8.36
N ALA A 57 21.48 -2.84 -8.06
CA ALA A 57 20.16 -2.21 -8.13
C ALA A 57 20.00 -0.98 -7.23
N ARG A 58 20.67 -0.94 -6.07
CA ARG A 58 20.47 0.14 -5.08
C ARG A 58 21.11 1.48 -5.46
N ASP A 59 22.18 1.49 -6.26
CA ASP A 59 22.93 2.74 -6.46
C ASP A 59 22.22 3.71 -7.44
N ASP A 60 21.50 3.20 -8.45
CA ASP A 60 20.78 4.01 -9.45
C ASP A 60 19.45 3.39 -9.94
N GLY A 61 18.95 2.34 -9.27
CA GLY A 61 17.81 1.55 -9.74
C GLY A 61 16.47 1.87 -9.09
N TYR A 62 16.40 2.90 -8.25
CA TYR A 62 15.13 3.35 -7.69
C TYR A 62 14.17 3.79 -8.79
N LYS A 63 12.88 3.58 -8.55
CA LYS A 63 11.76 3.93 -9.40
C LYS A 63 10.62 4.43 -8.51
N ILE A 64 9.74 5.24 -9.07
CA ILE A 64 8.46 5.59 -8.43
C ILE A 64 7.35 4.99 -9.27
N VAL A 65 6.40 4.33 -8.63
CA VAL A 65 5.13 3.94 -9.26
C VAL A 65 4.06 4.97 -8.91
N ARG A 66 3.28 5.36 -9.91
CA ARG A 66 2.05 6.16 -9.78
C ARG A 66 0.91 5.37 -10.39
N PHE A 67 -0.23 5.35 -9.72
CA PHE A 67 -1.46 4.78 -10.28
C PHE A 67 -2.70 5.39 -9.66
N THR A 68 -3.83 5.24 -10.34
CA THR A 68 -5.16 5.46 -9.78
C THR A 68 -5.82 4.10 -9.53
N CYS A 69 -6.58 4.03 -8.44
CA CYS A 69 -7.35 2.86 -8.05
C CYS A 69 -8.76 3.35 -7.71
N GLY A 70 -9.77 2.53 -8.03
CA GLY A 70 -11.17 2.85 -7.81
C GLY A 70 -11.44 3.13 -6.34
N LEU A 71 -11.98 4.32 -6.09
CA LEU A 71 -12.78 4.67 -4.91
C LEU A 71 -12.10 4.57 -3.54
N GLU A 72 -11.66 5.71 -3.02
CA GLU A 72 -11.78 5.97 -1.59
C GLU A 72 -12.97 6.94 -1.42
N GLY A 73 -14.19 6.38 -1.30
CA GLY A 73 -15.48 7.08 -1.21
C GLY A 73 -16.37 6.99 -2.48
N ASN A 74 -17.67 7.28 -2.34
CA ASN A 74 -18.79 7.11 -3.30
C ASN A 74 -18.71 7.88 -4.64
N TYR A 75 -17.54 8.27 -5.13
CA TYR A 75 -17.41 9.00 -6.38
C TYR A 75 -16.68 8.16 -7.42
N GLU A 76 -17.46 7.49 -8.30
CA GLU A 76 -16.94 6.87 -9.53
C GLU A 76 -16.05 7.84 -10.28
N ILE A 77 -14.74 7.63 -10.15
CA ILE A 77 -13.77 8.34 -10.96
C ILE A 77 -13.76 7.61 -12.31
N ASN A 78 -14.37 8.21 -13.33
CA ASN A 78 -14.35 7.78 -14.73
C ASN A 78 -12.95 7.81 -15.39
N VAL A 79 -11.87 7.70 -14.60
CA VAL A 79 -10.49 7.71 -15.09
C VAL A 79 -10.07 6.26 -15.28
N VAL A 80 -9.76 5.88 -16.51
CA VAL A 80 -9.15 4.59 -16.83
C VAL A 80 -7.89 4.45 -15.97
N PRO A 81 -7.79 3.45 -15.08
CA PRO A 81 -6.63 3.30 -14.22
C PRO A 81 -5.39 3.10 -15.07
N GLN A 82 -4.47 4.07 -14.98
CA GLN A 82 -3.18 4.02 -15.63
C GLN A 82 -2.11 3.83 -14.57
N VAL A 83 -1.16 2.95 -14.87
CA VAL A 83 0.01 2.73 -14.04
C VAL A 83 1.21 3.33 -14.76
N GLU A 84 1.96 4.16 -14.07
CA GLU A 84 3.11 4.85 -14.60
C GLU A 84 4.34 4.64 -13.71
N ILE A 85 5.50 4.59 -14.34
CA ILE A 85 6.79 4.44 -13.67
C ILE A 85 7.65 5.65 -14.00
N TYR A 86 8.16 6.30 -12.96
CA TYR A 86 9.20 7.30 -13.09
C TYR A 86 10.57 6.66 -12.98
N GLU A 87 11.42 6.93 -13.97
CA GLU A 87 12.81 6.48 -13.99
C GLU A 87 13.76 7.65 -13.70
N PHE A 88 14.52 7.55 -12.61
CA PHE A 88 15.45 8.61 -12.22
C PHE A 88 16.62 8.81 -13.19
N LYS A 89 16.98 7.77 -13.95
CA LYS A 89 18.06 7.79 -14.95
C LYS A 89 17.72 8.67 -16.15
N THR A 90 16.48 8.60 -16.62
CA THR A 90 15.99 9.38 -17.76
C THR A 90 15.24 10.64 -17.33
N ASN A 91 14.93 10.78 -16.04
CA ASN A 91 14.13 11.88 -15.48
C ASN A 91 12.76 11.97 -16.18
N SER A 92 12.14 10.82 -16.45
CA SER A 92 10.90 10.74 -17.23
C SER A 92 9.95 9.70 -16.69
N TRP A 93 8.67 9.94 -16.89
CA TRP A 93 7.61 8.96 -16.70
C TRP A 93 7.41 8.11 -17.95
N ARG A 94 6.97 6.87 -17.74
CA ARG A 94 6.43 6.02 -18.79
C ARG A 94 5.21 5.25 -18.27
N THR A 95 4.21 5.12 -19.11
CA THR A 95 3.04 4.28 -18.84
C THR A 95 3.39 2.81 -19.04
N ILE A 96 2.89 1.95 -18.16
CA ILE A 96 2.95 0.49 -18.32
C ILE A 96 1.54 -0.05 -18.55
N GLY A 97 1.42 -1.07 -19.41
CA GLY A 97 0.13 -1.69 -19.77
C GLY A 97 -0.46 -2.61 -18.70
N VAL A 98 -0.07 -2.41 -17.43
CA VAL A 98 -0.55 -3.21 -16.30
C VAL A 98 -1.85 -2.61 -15.79
N LYS A 99 -2.84 -3.47 -15.56
CA LYS A 99 -4.13 -3.08 -15.04
C LYS A 99 -4.12 -3.15 -13.52
N VAL A 100 -4.78 -2.18 -12.88
CA VAL A 100 -5.28 -2.34 -11.52
C VAL A 100 -6.62 -3.04 -11.66
N ASP A 101 -6.80 -4.15 -10.95
CA ASP A 101 -8.04 -4.92 -10.96
C ASP A 101 -9.20 -4.02 -10.51
N ALA A 102 -10.33 -4.04 -11.22
CA ALA A 102 -11.40 -3.07 -11.04
C ALA A 102 -12.19 -3.26 -9.74
N ASP A 103 -12.25 -4.51 -9.28
CA ASP A 103 -12.84 -5.02 -8.05
C ASP A 103 -11.94 -4.82 -6.81
N VAL A 104 -10.69 -4.38 -7.00
CA VAL A 104 -9.74 -4.23 -5.90
C VAL A 104 -9.70 -2.78 -5.40
N LYS A 105 -10.10 -2.59 -4.15
CA LYS A 105 -9.97 -1.33 -3.40
C LYS A 105 -8.62 -1.31 -2.67
N ILE A 106 -7.72 -0.39 -3.04
CA ILE A 106 -6.38 -0.26 -2.40
C ILE A 106 -6.39 0.90 -1.40
N THR A 107 -5.94 0.65 -0.17
CA THR A 107 -5.81 1.72 0.85
C THR A 107 -4.51 2.50 0.71
N ARG A 108 -4.41 3.65 1.41
CA ARG A 108 -3.13 4.36 1.53
C ARG A 108 -2.15 3.75 2.55
N LYS A 109 -2.55 2.71 3.30
CA LYS A 109 -1.71 2.04 4.29
C LYS A 109 -0.69 1.17 3.56
N CYS A 110 0.56 1.60 3.54
CA CYS A 110 1.59 1.00 2.69
C CYS A 110 2.98 1.03 3.30
N VAL A 111 3.85 0.15 2.80
CA VAL A 111 5.25 0.04 3.20
C VAL A 111 6.11 -0.45 2.02
N ALA A 112 7.36 0.01 1.95
CA ALA A 112 8.35 -0.60 1.07
C ALA A 112 9.19 -1.64 1.82
N VAL A 113 9.30 -2.85 1.29
CA VAL A 113 10.11 -3.94 1.86
C VAL A 113 10.91 -4.60 0.73
N MET A 114 12.21 -4.78 0.93
CA MET A 114 13.12 -5.39 -0.05
C MET A 114 13.00 -4.83 -1.49
N GLY A 115 12.74 -3.52 -1.62
CA GLY A 115 12.63 -2.84 -2.92
C GLY A 115 11.26 -2.94 -3.59
N ASN A 116 10.29 -3.64 -3.00
CA ASN A 116 8.91 -3.69 -3.47
C ASN A 116 7.98 -2.89 -2.55
N MET A 117 6.81 -2.53 -3.07
CA MET A 117 5.79 -1.81 -2.30
C MET A 117 4.62 -2.74 -1.99
N TYR A 118 4.11 -2.62 -0.77
CA TYR A 118 3.01 -3.42 -0.23
C TYR A 118 1.93 -2.49 0.31
N TRP A 119 0.68 -2.79 -0.01
CA TRP A 119 -0.51 -2.06 0.46
C TRP A 119 -1.50 -3.04 1.06
N ILE A 120 -2.29 -2.54 2.00
CA ILE A 120 -3.55 -3.18 2.38
C ILE A 120 -4.59 -2.92 1.29
N ALA A 121 -5.29 -3.96 0.86
CA ALA A 121 -6.36 -3.91 -0.13
C ALA A 121 -7.54 -4.80 0.27
N PHE A 122 -8.70 -4.55 -0.35
CA PHE A 122 -9.95 -5.28 -0.13
C PHE A 122 -10.59 -5.64 -1.47
N ARG A 123 -11.39 -6.71 -1.47
CA ARG A 123 -12.33 -7.06 -2.52
C ARG A 123 -13.67 -7.35 -1.86
N ASP A 124 -14.73 -7.02 -2.58
CA ASP A 124 -16.09 -7.35 -2.17
C ASP A 124 -16.27 -8.86 -2.34
N HIS A 125 -16.98 -9.50 -1.41
CA HIS A 125 -17.38 -10.88 -1.56
C HIS A 125 -18.50 -10.93 -2.60
N GLU A 126 -18.22 -11.45 -3.79
CA GLU A 126 -19.29 -11.85 -4.70
C GLU A 126 -19.91 -13.11 -4.09
N GLU A 127 -21.04 -12.97 -3.40
CA GLU A 127 -21.86 -14.14 -3.06
C GLU A 127 -22.27 -14.83 -4.37
N GLU A 128 -21.80 -16.06 -4.57
CA GLU A 128 -22.24 -16.91 -5.67
C GLU A 128 -23.70 -17.30 -5.41
N ASP A 129 -24.66 -16.45 -5.82
CA ASP A 129 -26.10 -16.75 -5.96
C ASP A 129 -26.62 -17.89 -5.04
N GLU A 130 -26.47 -17.78 -3.71
CA GLU A 130 -27.18 -18.66 -2.79
C GLU A 130 -28.60 -18.10 -2.62
N GLU A 131 -29.59 -18.94 -2.91
CA GLU A 131 -30.99 -18.59 -3.09
C GLU A 131 -31.54 -17.72 -1.95
N GLU A 132 -32.17 -16.59 -2.32
CA GLU A 132 -32.86 -15.61 -1.46
C GLU A 132 -33.60 -16.28 -0.26
N GLU A 133 -32.97 -16.31 0.91
CA GLU A 133 -33.68 -16.39 2.19
C GLU A 133 -33.75 -14.97 2.75
N GLU A 134 -34.95 -14.35 2.64
CA GLU A 134 -35.22 -13.05 3.25
C GLU A 134 -35.14 -13.15 4.78
N GLU A 135 -34.05 -12.65 5.37
CA GLU A 135 -34.04 -12.21 6.77
C GLU A 135 -33.51 -10.76 6.86
N ASP A 136 -34.31 -9.90 7.51
CA ASP A 136 -34.06 -8.48 7.77
C ASP A 136 -32.88 -8.24 8.77
N GLU A 137 -31.67 -8.66 8.42
CA GLU A 137 -30.44 -8.20 9.08
C GLU A 137 -29.62 -7.39 8.05
N GLU A 138 -29.09 -6.22 8.44
CA GLU A 138 -28.13 -5.48 7.62
C GLU A 138 -26.86 -6.35 7.51
N GLU A 139 -26.83 -7.29 6.56
CA GLU A 139 -25.65 -8.10 6.27
C GLU A 139 -24.52 -7.15 5.83
N GLU A 140 -23.54 -6.96 6.72
CA GLU A 140 -22.33 -6.22 6.40
C GLU A 140 -21.61 -7.00 5.29
N GLU A 141 -21.63 -6.50 4.05
CA GLU A 141 -20.89 -7.07 2.91
C GLU A 141 -19.49 -7.55 3.38
N GLU A 142 -19.23 -8.87 3.31
CA GLU A 142 -18.01 -9.46 3.87
C GLU A 142 -16.76 -9.11 3.03
N GLU A 143 -16.23 -7.89 3.13
CA GLU A 143 -14.98 -7.52 2.46
C GLU A 143 -13.79 -8.33 3.03
N TYR A 144 -13.10 -9.13 2.19
CA TYR A 144 -11.87 -9.80 2.61
C TYR A 144 -10.63 -8.95 2.32
N GLU A 145 -9.83 -8.77 3.36
CA GLU A 145 -8.62 -7.96 3.33
C GLU A 145 -7.38 -8.78 2.99
N PHE A 146 -6.50 -8.22 2.17
CA PHE A 146 -5.25 -8.86 1.78
C PHE A 146 -4.13 -7.83 1.53
N ILE A 147 -2.91 -8.35 1.41
CA ILE A 147 -1.74 -7.58 1.03
C ILE A 147 -1.58 -7.61 -0.49
N ARG A 148 -1.64 -6.45 -1.13
CA ARG A 148 -1.32 -6.23 -2.54
C ARG A 148 0.12 -5.73 -2.67
N CYS A 149 0.91 -6.33 -3.54
CA CYS A 149 2.28 -5.94 -3.84
C CYS A 149 2.37 -5.31 -5.24
N PHE A 150 3.22 -4.29 -5.40
CA PHE A 150 3.76 -3.91 -6.70
C PHE A 150 5.23 -4.33 -6.76
N ASP A 151 5.53 -5.27 -7.63
CA ASP A 151 6.87 -5.80 -7.85
C ASP A 151 7.62 -4.91 -8.84
N PHE A 152 8.68 -4.21 -8.42
CA PHE A 152 9.45 -3.32 -9.30
C PHE A 152 10.39 -4.06 -10.26
N SER A 153 10.56 -5.37 -10.08
CA SER A 153 11.36 -6.20 -10.98
C SER A 153 10.56 -6.61 -12.20
N ASP A 154 9.32 -7.05 -11.97
CA ASP A 154 8.40 -7.48 -13.04
C ASP A 154 7.49 -6.34 -13.50
N GLU A 155 7.40 -5.26 -12.72
CA GLU A 155 6.52 -4.11 -12.92
C GLU A 155 5.04 -4.48 -12.92
N THR A 156 4.66 -5.46 -12.09
CA THR A 156 3.30 -6.00 -11.99
C THR A 156 2.74 -5.92 -10.58
N PHE A 157 1.43 -5.85 -10.47
CA PHE A 157 0.74 -6.08 -9.22
C PHE A 157 0.55 -7.58 -8.93
N LYS A 158 0.62 -7.97 -7.65
CA LYS A 158 0.44 -9.36 -7.18
C LYS A 158 -0.31 -9.36 -5.85
N ASP A 159 -1.20 -10.32 -5.65
CA ASP A 159 -1.76 -10.62 -4.33
C ASP A 159 -0.77 -11.48 -3.56
N VAL A 160 -0.50 -11.11 -2.31
CA VAL A 160 0.56 -11.73 -1.50
C VAL A 160 -0.02 -12.72 -0.51
N CYS A 161 -0.94 -12.26 0.33
CA CYS A 161 -1.56 -13.07 1.37
C CYS A 161 -2.79 -12.36 1.95
N PHE A 162 -3.69 -13.13 2.55
CA PHE A 162 -4.76 -12.56 3.37
C PHE A 162 -4.20 -11.85 4.60
N CYS A 163 -4.87 -10.77 4.98
CA CYS A 163 -4.63 -10.08 6.24
C CYS A 163 -5.46 -10.74 7.34
N PRO A 164 -4.95 -10.78 8.59
CA PRO A 164 -5.84 -10.91 9.74
C PRO A 164 -6.83 -9.73 9.70
N THR A 165 -8.13 -9.99 9.84
CA THR A 165 -9.21 -8.98 9.75
C THR A 165 -8.80 -7.67 10.45
N SER A 166 -8.50 -6.64 9.67
CA SER A 166 -7.96 -5.39 10.21
C SER A 166 -9.08 -4.52 10.76
N TYR A 167 -8.84 -4.00 11.94
CA TYR A 167 -9.62 -2.87 12.45
C TYR A 167 -9.29 -1.57 11.72
N VAL A 168 -10.19 -0.58 11.82
CA VAL A 168 -10.03 0.78 11.26
C VAL A 168 -8.64 1.38 11.57
N ASN A 169 -8.15 1.17 12.79
CA ASN A 169 -6.84 1.64 13.25
C ASN A 169 -5.78 0.56 13.05
N SER A 170 -5.17 0.52 11.87
CA SER A 170 -4.07 -0.38 11.56
C SER A 170 -2.90 0.30 10.85
N HIS A 171 -1.70 -0.25 11.08
CA HIS A 171 -0.43 0.21 10.52
C HIS A 171 0.32 -0.98 9.91
N LEU A 172 0.58 -0.91 8.61
CA LEU A 172 1.46 -1.84 7.92
C LEU A 172 2.89 -1.33 8.00
N SER A 173 3.84 -2.20 8.35
CA SER A 173 5.26 -1.85 8.44
C SER A 173 6.19 -3.01 8.09
N CYS A 174 7.49 -2.73 8.09
CA CYS A 174 8.56 -3.67 7.82
C CYS A 174 9.05 -4.27 9.14
N PHE A 175 9.17 -5.60 9.19
CA PHE A 175 9.72 -6.34 10.31
C PHE A 175 11.01 -7.04 9.88
N ASN A 176 12.11 -6.78 10.59
CA ASN A 176 13.44 -7.34 10.34
C ASN A 176 14.01 -7.16 8.92
N GLY A 177 13.40 -6.33 8.07
CA GLY A 177 13.88 -6.02 6.72
C GLY A 177 13.40 -6.97 5.62
N ASP A 178 12.80 -8.11 5.97
CA ASP A 178 12.40 -9.16 5.01
C ASP A 178 10.96 -9.70 5.22
N SER A 179 10.25 -9.15 6.21
CA SER A 179 8.91 -9.58 6.61
C SER A 179 8.00 -8.36 6.80
N LEU A 180 6.69 -8.58 6.81
CA LEU A 180 5.69 -7.57 7.10
C LEU A 180 5.25 -7.66 8.56
N SER A 181 4.90 -6.51 9.15
CA SER A 181 4.16 -6.45 10.40
C SER A 181 2.89 -5.63 10.25
N LEU A 182 1.80 -6.12 10.83
CA LEU A 182 0.53 -5.41 10.93
C LEU A 182 0.22 -5.15 12.40
N LEU A 183 0.26 -3.89 12.79
CA LEU A 183 -0.23 -3.42 14.09
C LEU A 183 -1.68 -3.02 13.92
N GLN A 184 -2.56 -3.50 14.80
CA GLN A 184 -3.98 -3.17 14.75
C GLN A 184 -4.58 -2.99 16.14
N GLN A 185 -5.63 -2.16 16.24
CA GLN A 185 -6.37 -1.96 17.49
C GLN A 185 -7.87 -2.12 17.31
N GLY A 186 -8.45 -3.01 18.12
CA GLY A 186 -9.88 -3.26 18.19
C GLY A 186 -10.68 -1.99 18.53
N ARG A 187 -11.74 -1.72 17.77
CA ARG A 187 -12.59 -0.53 17.97
C ARG A 187 -13.26 -0.54 19.34
N SER A 188 -13.88 -1.67 19.70
CA SER A 188 -14.63 -1.84 20.95
C SER A 188 -13.75 -2.31 22.11
N SER A 189 -12.94 -3.34 21.88
CA SER A 189 -12.09 -3.94 22.94
C SER A 189 -10.88 -3.08 23.30
N ARG A 190 -10.44 -2.18 22.40
CA ARG A 190 -9.16 -1.46 22.46
C ARG A 190 -7.92 -2.35 22.52
N ASN A 191 -8.09 -3.67 22.37
CA ASN A 191 -6.99 -4.63 22.32
C ASN A 191 -6.06 -4.26 21.18
N ILE A 192 -4.77 -4.28 21.46
CA ILE A 192 -3.73 -4.04 20.47
C ILE A 192 -3.16 -5.40 20.08
N GLU A 193 -3.12 -5.68 18.79
CA GLU A 193 -2.51 -6.90 18.27
C GLU A 193 -1.42 -6.54 17.28
N VAL A 194 -0.34 -7.33 17.31
CA VAL A 194 0.72 -7.28 16.32
C VAL A 194 0.82 -8.63 15.65
N TRP A 195 0.73 -8.60 14.33
CA TRP A 195 0.87 -9.76 13.47
C TRP A 195 2.14 -9.60 12.64
N VAL A 196 2.84 -10.71 12.40
CA VAL A 196 4.08 -10.73 11.62
C VAL A 196 3.98 -11.84 10.58
N SER A 197 4.37 -11.52 9.35
CA SER A 197 4.43 -12.51 8.28
C SER A 197 5.69 -13.37 8.40
N ASN A 198 5.68 -14.56 7.80
CA ASN A 198 6.93 -15.18 7.39
C ASN A 198 7.66 -14.31 6.34
N LYS A 199 8.89 -14.69 6.02
CA LYS A 199 9.71 -13.93 5.07
C LYS A 199 9.06 -13.91 3.69
N LEU A 200 9.04 -12.73 3.07
CA LEU A 200 8.44 -12.51 1.75
C LEU A 200 9.15 -13.26 0.61
N GLY A 201 10.33 -13.84 0.87
CA GLY A 201 11.09 -14.64 -0.10
C GLY A 201 11.00 -16.16 0.11
N ASP A 202 10.32 -16.64 1.16
CA ASP A 202 10.33 -18.05 1.57
C ASP A 202 9.12 -18.85 1.03
N GLY A 203 8.47 -18.38 -0.04
CA GLY A 203 7.30 -19.02 -0.67
C GLY A 203 5.99 -18.32 -0.29
N ASP A 204 4.97 -19.10 0.06
CA ASP A 204 3.64 -18.59 0.42
C ASP A 204 3.70 -17.75 1.69
N VAL A 205 3.20 -16.52 1.62
CA VAL A 205 3.24 -15.57 2.73
C VAL A 205 1.98 -15.72 3.57
N SER A 206 2.13 -15.71 4.89
CA SER A 206 1.00 -15.72 5.83
C SER A 206 1.36 -14.99 7.12
N PHE A 207 0.37 -14.36 7.74
CA PHE A 207 0.53 -13.71 9.02
C PHE A 207 0.30 -14.67 10.19
N SER A 208 1.09 -14.49 11.23
CA SER A 208 0.90 -15.14 12.53
C SER A 208 0.88 -14.08 13.63
N LYS A 209 0.11 -14.32 14.69
CA LYS A 209 0.03 -13.39 15.82
C LYS A 209 1.38 -13.38 16.55
N TYR A 210 2.02 -12.21 16.60
CA TYR A 210 3.29 -12.02 17.27
C TYR A 210 3.08 -11.74 18.76
N PHE A 211 2.18 -10.82 19.09
CA PHE A 211 1.65 -10.66 20.46
C PHE A 211 0.32 -9.92 20.45
N SER A 212 -0.36 -9.96 21.60
CA SER A 212 -1.57 -9.17 21.87
C SER A 212 -1.46 -8.52 23.25
N LEU A 213 -1.99 -7.31 23.37
CA LEU A 213 -2.13 -6.58 24.60
C LEU A 213 -3.62 -6.29 24.85
N SER A 214 -4.09 -6.71 26.00
CA SER A 214 -5.47 -6.51 26.46
C SER A 214 -5.47 -5.90 27.84
N GLY A 215 -6.36 -4.96 28.09
CA GLY A 215 -6.51 -4.37 29.42
C GLY A 215 -7.27 -3.05 29.42
N PRO A 216 -7.78 -2.63 30.58
CA PRO A 216 -8.39 -1.31 30.72
C PRO A 216 -7.33 -0.22 30.52
N GLY A 217 -7.69 0.85 29.81
CA GLY A 217 -6.85 2.05 29.68
C GLY A 217 -5.78 2.02 28.59
N LEU A 218 -5.88 1.12 27.60
CA LEU A 218 -4.99 1.17 26.44
C LEU A 218 -5.16 2.48 25.65
N PRO A 219 -4.05 3.14 25.24
CA PRO A 219 -4.14 4.36 24.47
C PRO A 219 -4.73 4.08 23.09
N ALA A 220 -5.43 5.07 22.52
CA ALA A 220 -5.82 5.00 21.12
C ALA A 220 -4.55 5.03 20.26
N LEU A 221 -4.42 4.06 19.35
CA LEU A 221 -3.36 4.10 18.35
C LEU A 221 -3.59 5.33 17.46
N ARG A 222 -2.59 6.22 17.43
CA ARG A 222 -2.49 7.27 16.42
C ARG A 222 -1.53 6.77 15.38
N VAL A 223 -2.09 6.22 14.32
CA VAL A 223 -1.38 5.70 13.16
C VAL A 223 -1.44 6.71 12.04
#